data_AF-A0A1U7GJ70-F1
#
_entry.id   AF-A0A1U7GJ70-F1
#
_cell.length_a   1.000
_cell.length_b   1.000
_cell.length_c   1.000
_cell.angle_alpha   90.00
_cell.angle_beta   90.00
_cell.angle_gamma   90.00
#
_symmetry.space_group_name_H-M   'P 1'
#
loop_
_entity.id
_entity.type
_entity.pdbx_description
1 polymer ?
#
loop_
_entity_poly.entity_id
_entity_poly.type
_entity_poly.pdbx_seq_one_letter_code
_entity_poly.pdbx_strand_id
1 'polypeptide(L)'
;MRCPHCPRRGLPCDGEVIPRLCQLVDPSHPDHRPEYRAALAPPQAYPSIAAQARGLAGSLATWLRAGCPITPAAERARRRAVCTGCPEFDAEARRCRACGCLADVKPWLGTATCPRGKWGTG
;
A
#
# COMPACT_ATOMS: atom_id res chain seq x y z
N MET A 1 8.99 -10.18 21.66
CA MET A 1 9.30 -9.42 22.90
C MET A 1 9.63 -7.97 22.53
N ARG A 2 9.15 -6.97 23.30
CA ARG A 2 9.51 -5.55 23.07
C ARG A 2 10.78 -5.24 23.83
N CYS A 3 11.77 -4.63 23.17
CA CYS A 3 12.94 -4.09 23.87
C CYS A 3 12.51 -2.93 24.77
N PRO A 4 13.09 -2.78 25.98
CA PRO A 4 12.74 -1.71 26.92
C PRO A 4 12.98 -0.29 26.34
N HIS A 5 13.86 -0.17 25.35
CA HIS A 5 14.20 1.08 24.67
C HIS A 5 13.64 1.16 23.24
N CYS A 6 12.56 0.45 22.92
CA CYS A 6 12.01 0.48 21.57
C CYS A 6 11.48 1.90 21.22
N PRO A 7 12.02 2.55 20.18
CA PRO A 7 11.57 3.89 19.76
C PRO A 7 10.17 3.90 19.16
N ARG A 8 9.61 2.72 18.81
CA ARG A 8 8.27 2.58 18.21
C ARG A 8 7.18 2.51 19.26
N ARG A 9 6.63 3.67 19.66
CA ARG A 9 5.46 3.76 20.55
C ARG A 9 4.19 3.32 19.81
N GLY A 10 3.42 2.39 20.39
CA GLY A 10 2.13 1.94 19.84
C GLY A 10 2.19 1.00 18.62
N LEU A 11 3.37 0.76 18.03
CA LEU A 11 3.55 -0.17 16.92
C LEU A 11 4.22 -1.49 17.39
N PRO A 12 4.10 -2.59 16.62
CA PRO A 12 4.89 -3.81 16.85
C PRO A 12 6.40 -3.54 16.81
N CYS A 13 7.19 -4.43 17.42
CA CYS A 13 8.65 -4.36 17.31
C CYS A 13 9.07 -4.91 15.94
N ASP A 14 9.71 -4.10 15.10
CA ASP A 14 10.27 -4.54 13.80
C ASP A 14 11.70 -5.09 13.95
N GLY A 15 12.04 -5.64 15.12
CA GLY A 15 13.37 -6.19 15.40
C GLY A 15 13.78 -7.34 14.48
N GLU A 16 12.81 -8.00 13.84
CA GLU A 16 13.04 -9.01 12.79
C GLU A 16 13.42 -8.37 11.43
N VAL A 17 12.92 -7.17 11.14
CA VAL A 17 13.20 -6.45 9.89
C VAL A 17 14.51 -5.68 9.99
N ILE A 18 14.75 -5.05 11.15
CA ILE A 18 15.95 -4.29 11.43
C ILE A 18 16.43 -4.65 12.85
N PRO A 19 17.33 -5.64 12.96
CA PRO A 19 17.92 -6.01 14.23
C PRO A 19 18.54 -4.79 14.90
N ARG A 20 18.32 -4.64 16.21
CA ARG A 20 18.91 -3.56 17.02
C ARG A 20 18.49 -2.14 16.57
N LEU A 21 17.32 -1.98 15.91
CA LEU A 21 16.81 -0.66 15.47
C LEU A 21 16.87 0.42 16.56
N CYS A 22 16.58 0.07 17.82
CA CYS A 22 16.66 1.01 18.95
C CYS A 22 18.05 1.63 19.14
N GLN A 23 19.11 0.88 18.86
CA GLN A 23 20.50 1.35 18.96
C GLN A 23 20.93 2.11 17.71
N LEU A 24 20.45 1.70 16.54
CA LEU A 24 20.76 2.38 15.28
C LEU A 24 20.18 3.80 15.21
N VAL A 25 19.04 4.06 15.86
CA VAL A 25 18.41 5.39 15.86
C VAL A 25 18.73 6.26 17.07
N ASP A 26 19.43 5.72 18.08
CA ASP A 26 19.84 6.44 19.29
C ASP A 26 21.13 7.22 19.04
N PRO A 27 21.12 8.58 19.06
CA PRO A 27 22.31 9.39 18.84
C PRO A 27 23.43 9.18 19.86
N SER A 28 23.11 8.59 21.01
CA SER A 28 24.06 8.35 22.11
C SER A 28 24.78 7.00 21.98
N HIS A 29 24.34 6.13 21.05
CA HIS A 29 24.88 4.79 20.89
C HIS A 29 26.04 4.79 19.87
N PRO A 30 27.14 4.02 20.09
CA PRO A 30 28.28 3.96 19.17
C PRO A 30 27.91 3.54 17.73
N ASP A 31 26.89 2.70 17.60
CA ASP A 31 26.36 2.21 16.32
C ASP A 31 25.29 3.15 15.70
N HIS A 32 25.17 4.41 16.14
CA HIS A 32 24.17 5.34 15.61
C HIS A 32 24.32 5.54 14.09
N ARG A 33 23.21 5.35 13.38
CA ARG A 33 23.07 5.41 11.93
C ARG A 33 21.81 6.22 11.59
N PRO A 34 21.92 7.54 11.37
CA PRO A 34 20.76 8.43 11.23
C PRO A 34 19.83 8.04 10.08
N GLU A 35 20.32 7.33 9.06
CA GLU A 35 19.53 6.78 7.94
C GLU A 35 18.40 5.84 8.40
N TYR A 36 18.55 5.16 9.54
CA TYR A 36 17.53 4.25 10.07
C TYR A 36 16.34 4.95 10.73
N ARG A 37 16.39 6.28 10.91
CA ARG A 37 15.24 7.03 11.45
C ARG A 37 13.99 6.89 10.58
N ALA A 38 14.16 6.72 9.26
CA ALA A 38 13.04 6.48 8.35
C ALA A 38 12.26 5.19 8.70
N ALA A 39 12.91 4.19 9.29
CA ALA A 39 12.24 2.95 9.71
C ALA A 39 11.32 3.13 10.94
N LEU A 40 11.38 4.29 11.60
CA LEU A 40 10.42 4.66 12.64
C LEU A 40 9.09 5.14 12.07
N ALA A 41 9.06 5.47 10.77
CA ALA A 41 7.81 5.83 10.12
C ALA A 41 6.82 4.65 10.22
N PRO A 42 5.54 4.92 10.50
CA PRO A 42 4.54 3.87 10.41
C PRO A 42 4.55 3.30 8.98
N PRO A 43 4.28 1.99 8.81
CA PRO A 43 4.07 1.44 7.48
C PRO A 43 3.02 2.28 6.76
N GLN A 44 3.20 2.51 5.45
CA GLN A 44 2.27 3.28 4.64
C GLN A 44 0.83 2.78 4.90
N ALA A 45 0.06 3.63 5.56
CA ALA A 45 -1.32 3.34 5.92
C ALA A 45 -2.21 3.49 4.70
N TYR A 46 -3.29 2.73 4.68
CA TYR A 46 -4.33 2.86 3.66
C TYR A 46 -5.07 4.20 3.79
N PRO A 47 -5.75 4.67 2.72
CA PRO A 47 -6.73 5.74 2.87
C PRO A 47 -7.78 5.36 3.92
N SER A 48 -8.34 6.35 4.59
CA SER A 48 -9.41 6.10 5.58
C SER A 48 -10.57 5.32 4.97
N ILE A 49 -11.32 4.58 5.80
CA ILE A 49 -12.49 3.81 5.35
C ILE A 49 -13.48 4.70 4.60
N ALA A 50 -13.73 5.92 5.09
CA ALA A 50 -14.60 6.89 4.41
C ALA A 50 -14.07 7.29 3.02
N ALA A 51 -12.75 7.48 2.88
CA ALA A 51 -12.14 7.78 1.59
C ALA A 51 -12.23 6.58 0.62
N GLN A 52 -11.98 5.36 1.11
CA GLN A 52 -12.11 4.13 0.32
C GLN A 52 -13.55 3.90 -0.13
N ALA A 53 -14.54 4.12 0.75
CA ALA A 53 -15.96 3.99 0.42
C ALA A 53 -16.37 4.98 -0.68
N ARG A 54 -15.95 6.24 -0.59
CA ARG A 54 -16.20 7.25 -1.62
C ARG A 54 -15.58 6.87 -2.97
N GLY A 55 -14.32 6.40 -2.95
CA GLY A 55 -13.63 5.96 -4.16
C GLY A 55 -14.28 4.74 -4.80
N LEU A 56 -14.73 3.77 -4.00
CA LEU A 56 -15.48 2.60 -4.45
C LEU A 56 -16.82 3.02 -5.07
N ALA A 57 -17.61 3.83 -4.38
CA ALA A 57 -18.90 4.31 -4.86
C ALA A 57 -18.77 5.05 -6.20
N GLY A 58 -17.78 5.93 -6.34
CA GLY A 58 -17.49 6.61 -7.60
C GLY A 58 -17.10 5.65 -8.72
N SER A 59 -16.23 4.67 -8.43
CA SER A 59 -15.80 3.66 -9.41
C SER A 59 -16.96 2.78 -9.87
N LEU A 60 -17.80 2.33 -8.94
CA LEU A 60 -18.99 1.52 -9.24
C LEU A 60 -20.01 2.32 -10.04
N ALA A 61 -20.29 3.57 -9.67
CA ALA A 61 -21.23 4.40 -10.42
C ALA A 61 -20.77 4.60 -11.87
N THR A 62 -19.48 4.86 -12.11
CA THR A 62 -18.92 4.96 -13.46
C THR A 62 -18.99 3.63 -14.22
N TRP A 63 -18.67 2.51 -13.56
CA TRP A 63 -18.78 1.18 -14.16
C TRP A 63 -20.21 0.80 -14.54
N LEU A 64 -21.18 1.06 -13.65
CA LEU A 64 -22.60 0.83 -13.90
C LEU A 64 -23.12 1.68 -15.07
N ARG A 65 -22.80 2.99 -15.09
CA ARG A 65 -23.18 3.89 -16.19
C ARG A 65 -22.62 3.45 -17.55
N ALA A 66 -21.47 2.77 -17.56
CA ALA A 66 -20.85 2.25 -18.77
C ALA A 66 -21.39 0.86 -19.20
N GLY A 67 -22.41 0.32 -18.52
CA GLY A 67 -22.97 -1.00 -18.85
C GLY A 67 -22.18 -2.16 -18.26
N CYS A 68 -21.54 -1.95 -17.11
CA CYS A 68 -20.81 -2.99 -16.38
C CYS A 68 -19.71 -3.70 -17.19
N PRO A 69 -18.86 -2.99 -17.96
CA PRO A 69 -17.89 -3.65 -18.83
C PRO A 69 -16.85 -4.42 -18.01
N ILE A 70 -16.53 -5.63 -18.47
CA ILE A 70 -15.46 -6.45 -17.89
C ILE A 70 -14.22 -6.35 -18.76
N THR A 71 -13.08 -6.08 -18.12
CA THR A 71 -11.79 -6.00 -18.78
C THR A 71 -11.40 -7.35 -19.37
N PRO A 72 -10.92 -7.47 -20.63
CA PRO A 72 -10.46 -8.73 -21.21
C PRO A 72 -9.33 -9.38 -20.41
N ALA A 73 -9.21 -10.71 -20.48
CA ALA A 73 -8.27 -11.48 -19.65
C ALA A 73 -6.80 -11.03 -19.78
N ALA A 74 -6.33 -10.79 -21.01
CA ALA A 74 -4.96 -10.31 -21.26
C ALA A 74 -4.70 -8.94 -20.60
N GLU A 75 -5.65 -8.02 -20.71
CA GLU A 75 -5.54 -6.70 -20.10
C GLU A 75 -5.65 -6.76 -18.58
N ARG A 76 -6.49 -7.64 -18.01
CA ARG A 76 -6.53 -7.89 -16.55
C ARG A 76 -5.19 -8.40 -16.04
N ALA A 77 -4.57 -9.35 -16.75
CA ALA A 77 -3.26 -9.90 -16.39
C ALA A 77 -2.17 -8.82 -16.42
N ARG A 78 -2.15 -7.98 -17.45
CA ARG A 78 -1.23 -6.83 -17.56
C ARG A 78 -1.40 -5.85 -16.39
N ARG A 79 -2.63 -5.42 -16.12
CA ARG A 79 -2.97 -4.50 -15.01
C ARG A 79 -2.57 -5.09 -13.65
N ARG A 80 -2.79 -6.39 -13.45
CA ARG A 80 -2.40 -7.10 -12.22
C ARG A 80 -0.88 -7.16 -12.06
N ALA A 81 -0.14 -7.45 -13.13
CA ALA A 81 1.33 -7.44 -13.12
C ALA A 81 1.88 -6.05 -12.75
N VAL A 82 1.29 -4.98 -13.29
CA VAL A 82 1.63 -3.59 -12.92
C VAL A 82 1.35 -3.33 -11.44
N CYS A 83 0.21 -3.79 -10.91
CA CYS A 83 -0.10 -3.66 -9.50
C CYS A 83 0.90 -4.42 -8.61
N THR A 84 1.20 -5.67 -8.92
CA THR A 84 2.08 -6.51 -8.09
C THR A 84 3.54 -6.06 -8.13
N GLY A 85 3.98 -5.37 -9.19
CA GLY A 85 5.30 -4.74 -9.27
C GLY A 85 5.37 -3.31 -8.69
N CYS A 86 4.28 -2.79 -8.12
CA CYS A 86 4.23 -1.42 -7.60
C CYS A 86 4.82 -1.33 -6.18
N PRO A 87 5.63 -0.31 -5.83
CA PRO A 87 6.14 -0.12 -4.47
C PRO A 87 5.03 0.03 -3.41
N GLU A 88 3.88 0.55 -3.83
CA GLU A 88 2.69 0.74 -2.99
C GLU A 88 1.85 -0.54 -2.83
N PHE A 89 2.26 -1.68 -3.39
CA PHE A 89 1.50 -2.91 -3.28
C PHE A 89 1.78 -3.60 -1.94
N ASP A 90 0.73 -3.76 -1.14
CA ASP A 90 0.73 -4.65 0.00
C ASP A 90 0.45 -6.07 -0.49
N ALA A 91 1.49 -6.89 -0.57
CA ALA A 91 1.40 -8.28 -1.00
C ALA A 91 0.64 -9.16 0.00
N GLU A 92 0.74 -8.87 1.29
CA GLU A 92 0.06 -9.61 2.36
C GLU A 92 -1.45 -9.38 2.29
N ALA A 93 -1.86 -8.11 2.21
CA ALA A 93 -3.27 -7.75 2.11
C ALA A 93 -3.83 -7.86 0.69
N ARG A 94 -2.98 -8.07 -0.33
CA ARG A 94 -3.31 -8.02 -1.77
C ARG A 94 -3.98 -6.72 -2.20
N ARG A 95 -3.53 -5.59 -1.63
CA ARG A 95 -4.14 -4.27 -1.79
C ARG A 95 -3.12 -3.20 -2.14
N CYS A 96 -3.58 -2.10 -2.72
CA CYS A 96 -2.76 -0.92 -2.93
C CYS A 96 -2.78 -0.04 -1.68
N ARG A 97 -1.62 0.29 -1.09
CA ARG A 97 -1.49 1.23 0.02
C ARG A 97 -1.87 2.66 -0.37
N ALA A 98 -1.62 3.06 -1.60
CA ALA A 98 -1.96 4.40 -2.09
C ALA A 98 -3.46 4.65 -2.32
N CYS A 99 -4.24 3.63 -2.73
CA CYS A 99 -5.66 3.83 -3.07
C CYS A 99 -6.65 2.85 -2.41
N GLY A 100 -6.17 1.89 -1.62
CA GLY A 100 -6.98 0.94 -0.86
C GLY A 100 -7.65 -0.17 -1.68
N CYS A 101 -7.52 -0.17 -3.01
CA CYS A 101 -8.18 -1.16 -3.87
C CYS A 101 -7.54 -2.55 -3.77
N LEU A 102 -8.36 -3.59 -3.98
CA LEU A 102 -7.89 -4.96 -4.16
C LEU A 102 -7.29 -5.15 -5.54
N ALA A 103 -6.06 -5.68 -5.60
CA ALA A 103 -5.32 -5.86 -6.85
C ALA A 103 -5.94 -6.94 -7.76
N ASP A 104 -6.80 -7.81 -7.22
CA ASP A 104 -7.53 -8.80 -8.01
C ASP A 104 -8.90 -8.32 -8.47
N VAL A 105 -9.44 -7.26 -7.88
CA VAL A 105 -10.79 -6.75 -8.19
C VAL A 105 -10.71 -5.54 -9.11
N LYS A 106 -9.92 -4.53 -8.76
CA LYS A 106 -9.90 -3.28 -9.54
C LYS A 106 -9.55 -3.47 -11.02
N PRO A 107 -8.58 -4.34 -11.39
CA PRO A 107 -8.31 -4.64 -12.80
C PRO A 107 -9.46 -5.23 -13.60
N TRP A 108 -10.46 -5.84 -12.95
CA TRP A 108 -11.63 -6.42 -13.64
C TRP A 108 -12.58 -5.36 -14.18
N LEU A 109 -12.76 -4.25 -13.48
CA LEU A 109 -13.69 -3.19 -13.88
C LEU A 109 -13.16 -2.52 -15.15
N GLY A 110 -13.90 -2.63 -16.26
CA GLY A 110 -13.50 -2.12 -17.58
C GLY A 110 -13.20 -0.62 -17.59
N THR A 111 -13.92 0.14 -16.76
CA THR A 111 -13.79 1.59 -16.60
C THR A 111 -12.75 2.01 -15.56
N ALA A 112 -12.19 1.07 -14.79
CA ALA A 112 -11.27 1.43 -13.72
C ALA A 112 -9.91 1.84 -14.28
N THR A 113 -9.30 2.82 -13.64
CA THR A 113 -7.94 3.29 -13.89
C THR A 113 -7.14 3.34 -12.59
N CYS A 114 -5.82 3.32 -12.70
CA CYS A 114 -4.94 3.59 -11.57
C CYS A 114 -4.95 5.09 -11.26
N PRO A 115 -5.28 5.53 -10.03
CA PRO A 115 -5.22 6.95 -9.68
C PRO A 115 -3.78 7.51 -9.63
N ARG A 116 -2.77 6.64 -9.75
CA ARG A 116 -1.36 7.01 -9.89
C ARG A 116 -0.88 6.98 -11.35
N GLY A 117 -1.78 6.76 -12.31
CA GLY A 117 -1.46 6.71 -13.73
C GLY A 117 -0.63 5.50 -14.17
N LYS A 118 -0.43 4.48 -13.32
CA LYS A 118 0.39 3.30 -13.66
C LYS A 118 -0.25 2.41 -14.73
N TRP A 119 -1.57 2.44 -14.86
CA TRP A 119 -2.31 1.75 -15.92
C TRP A 119 -3.67 2.43 -16.15
N GLY A 120 -4.09 2.46 -17.41
CA GLY A 120 -5.25 3.24 -17.87
C GLY A 120 -4.95 4.74 -17.86
N THR A 121 -5.32 5.45 -18.92
CA THR A 121 -5.38 6.92 -18.92
C THR A 121 -6.74 7.31 -18.34
N GLY A 122 -6.73 7.95 -17.17
CA GLY A 122 -7.90 8.63 -16.64
C GLY A 122 -8.12 9.94 -17.38
#